data_AF-A0A919BGF9-F1
#
_entry.id   AF-A0A919BGF9-F1
#
_cell.length_a   1.000
_cell.length_b   1.000
_cell.length_c   1.000
_cell.angle_alpha   90.00
_cell.angle_beta   90.00
_cell.angle_gamma   90.00
#
_symmetry.space_group_name_H-M   'P 1'
#
loop_
_entity.id
_entity.type
_entity.pdbx_description
1 polymer ?
#
loop_
_entity_poly.entity_id
_entity_poly.type
_entity_poly.pdbx_seq_one_letter_code
_entity_poly.pdbx_strand_id
1 'polypeptide(L)'
;MTARTWEAPHKAPRRTGTIDHPLTHDPQKQAPMTTPATEPIRSAHPELSTAGAPALRQNRTRDMQLIPEALARAHMHERQREAEAERQAVRLIAARRMQRRAERVSLRARRALAMAVMN
;
A
#
# COMPACT_ATOMS: atom_id res chain seq x y z
N MET A 1 -3.80 59.48 -17.16
CA MET A 1 -3.50 58.26 -17.94
C MET A 1 -2.76 57.28 -17.04
N THR A 2 -3.46 56.30 -16.47
CA THR A 2 -2.86 55.22 -15.67
C THR A 2 -3.39 53.90 -16.21
N ALA A 3 -2.54 53.17 -16.94
CA ALA A 3 -2.88 51.91 -17.56
C ALA A 3 -3.09 50.84 -16.47
N ARG A 4 -4.29 50.25 -16.44
CA ARG A 4 -4.58 49.05 -15.65
C ARG A 4 -3.86 47.88 -16.30
N THR A 5 -2.88 47.31 -15.60
CA THR A 5 -2.28 46.03 -15.96
C THR A 5 -3.28 44.92 -15.65
N TRP A 6 -3.71 44.19 -16.67
CA TRP A 6 -4.47 42.95 -16.48
C TRP A 6 -3.48 41.87 -16.02
N GLU A 7 -3.69 41.31 -14.83
CA GLU A 7 -2.99 40.10 -14.40
C GLU A 7 -3.74 38.89 -14.96
N ALA A 8 -3.05 38.11 -15.79
CA ALA A 8 -3.56 36.83 -16.27
C ALA A 8 -3.65 35.83 -15.10
N PRO A 9 -4.71 34.99 -15.04
CA PRO A 9 -4.85 34.04 -13.96
C PRO A 9 -3.70 33.00 -14.01
N HIS A 10 -2.90 32.98 -12.95
CA HIS A 10 -1.86 31.96 -12.76
C HIS A 10 -2.49 30.57 -12.74
N LYS A 11 -2.14 29.75 -13.75
CA LYS A 11 -2.54 28.35 -13.82
C LYS A 11 -1.85 27.58 -12.69
N ALA A 12 -2.61 27.23 -11.66
CA ALA A 12 -2.13 26.46 -10.52
C ALA A 12 -1.50 25.12 -10.97
N PRO A 13 -0.42 24.66 -10.31
CA PRO A 13 0.26 23.42 -10.67
C PRO A 13 -0.67 22.23 -10.41
N ARG A 14 -0.76 21.34 -11.41
CA ARG A 14 -1.51 20.07 -11.31
C ARG A 14 -0.85 19.20 -10.25
N ARG A 15 -1.50 19.02 -9.10
CA ARG A 15 -1.07 18.09 -8.05
C ARG A 15 -1.38 16.65 -8.48
N THR A 16 -0.39 15.78 -8.44
CA THR A 16 -0.55 14.33 -8.59
C THR A 16 -1.37 13.80 -7.40
N GLY A 17 -2.41 13.00 -7.66
CA GLY A 17 -3.24 12.43 -6.59
C GLY A 17 -2.41 11.56 -5.64
N THR A 18 -2.72 11.61 -4.34
CA THR A 18 -2.11 10.77 -3.30
C THR A 18 -3.13 9.71 -2.85
N ILE A 19 -2.69 8.64 -2.19
CA ILE A 19 -3.56 7.53 -1.72
C ILE A 19 -4.78 8.06 -0.95
N ASP A 20 -4.58 9.04 -0.06
CA ASP A 20 -5.66 9.63 0.74
C ASP A 20 -6.47 10.70 0.00
N HIS A 21 -5.99 11.18 -1.16
CA HIS A 21 -6.63 12.23 -1.96
C HIS A 21 -6.46 11.92 -3.46
N PRO A 22 -7.27 10.97 -4.00
CA PRO A 22 -7.15 10.57 -5.39
C PRO A 22 -7.52 11.73 -6.32
N LEU A 23 -6.78 11.86 -7.42
CA LEU A 23 -7.08 12.87 -8.43
C LEU A 23 -8.41 12.52 -9.10
N THR A 24 -9.33 13.50 -9.16
CA THR A 24 -10.61 13.34 -9.84
C THR A 24 -10.39 13.00 -11.32
N HIS A 25 -10.89 11.85 -11.76
CA HIS A 25 -10.83 11.43 -13.15
C HIS A 25 -11.76 12.31 -14.00
N ASP A 26 -11.18 13.12 -14.89
CA ASP A 26 -11.90 13.99 -15.82
C ASP A 26 -11.82 13.43 -17.25
N PRO A 27 -12.85 12.70 -17.72
CA PRO A 27 -12.82 12.05 -19.04
C PRO A 27 -12.82 13.06 -20.19
N GLN A 28 -13.22 14.31 -19.98
CA GLN A 28 -13.28 15.34 -21.03
C GLN A 28 -11.93 16.02 -21.29
N LYS A 29 -10.95 15.84 -20.40
CA LYS A 29 -9.58 16.39 -20.56
C LYS A 29 -8.59 15.39 -21.16
N GLN A 30 -9.08 14.25 -21.64
CA GLN A 30 -8.27 13.31 -22.40
C GLN A 30 -8.02 13.92 -23.79
N ALA A 31 -6.76 14.15 -24.13
CA ALA A 31 -6.41 14.47 -25.51
C ALA A 31 -6.87 13.29 -26.38
N PRO A 32 -7.49 13.52 -27.56
CA PRO A 32 -7.79 12.45 -28.50
C PRO A 32 -6.52 11.64 -28.74
N MET A 33 -6.52 10.37 -28.32
CA MET A 33 -5.43 9.46 -28.62
C MET A 33 -5.44 9.26 -30.14
N THR A 34 -4.36 9.64 -30.81
CA THR A 34 -4.14 9.24 -32.20
C THR A 34 -3.97 7.73 -32.22
N THR A 35 -5.02 7.01 -32.59
CA THR A 35 -4.90 5.59 -32.93
C THR A 35 -4.07 5.51 -34.22
N PRO A 36 -2.97 4.74 -34.26
CA PRO A 36 -2.28 4.51 -35.53
C PRO A 36 -3.26 3.77 -36.46
N ALA A 37 -3.60 4.39 -37.59
CA ALA A 37 -4.55 3.91 -38.59
C ALA A 37 -4.00 2.75 -39.46
N THR A 38 -3.26 1.81 -38.86
CA THR A 38 -2.73 0.63 -39.55
C THR A 38 -2.98 -0.61 -38.71
N GLU A 39 -4.25 -0.97 -38.55
CA GLU A 39 -4.62 -2.38 -38.36
C GLU A 39 -4.64 -3.04 -39.75
N PRO A 40 -3.96 -4.18 -39.95
CA PRO A 40 -4.23 -5.01 -41.12
C PRO A 40 -5.64 -5.55 -40.98
N ILE A 41 -6.50 -5.13 -41.90
CA ILE A 41 -7.83 -5.68 -42.15
C ILE A 41 -7.73 -7.21 -42.15
N ARG A 42 -8.27 -7.86 -41.11
CA ARG A 42 -8.58 -9.29 -41.16
C ARG A 42 -10.06 -9.48 -40.91
N SER A 43 -10.78 -9.51 -42.04
CA SER A 43 -12.05 -10.20 -42.27
C SER A 43 -13.22 -9.83 -41.36
N ALA A 44 -14.12 -9.02 -41.92
CA ALA A 44 -15.52 -8.96 -41.53
C ALA A 44 -16.11 -10.38 -41.51
N HIS A 45 -16.58 -10.84 -40.35
CA HIS A 45 -17.55 -11.92 -40.26
C HIS A 45 -18.89 -11.30 -39.86
N PRO A 46 -19.94 -11.37 -40.71
CA PRO A 46 -21.21 -10.73 -40.42
C PRO A 46 -22.00 -11.58 -39.41
N GLU A 47 -22.79 -10.87 -38.60
CA GLU A 47 -24.05 -11.31 -37.99
C GLU A 47 -24.13 -12.72 -37.40
N LEU A 48 -23.89 -12.82 -36.09
CA LEU A 48 -24.58 -13.79 -35.25
C LEU A 48 -25.11 -13.07 -34.01
N SER A 49 -26.34 -12.58 -34.13
CA SER A 49 -27.23 -12.41 -32.98
C SER A 49 -27.32 -13.75 -32.23
N THR A 50 -26.62 -13.86 -31.11
CA THR A 50 -26.92 -14.86 -30.08
C THR A 50 -27.23 -14.12 -28.80
N ALA A 51 -28.52 -13.93 -28.56
CA ALA A 51 -29.07 -13.78 -27.22
C ALA A 51 -28.56 -14.96 -26.36
N GLY A 52 -27.68 -14.68 -25.40
CA GLY A 52 -27.21 -15.72 -24.49
C GLY A 52 -25.80 -15.48 -23.95
N ALA A 53 -25.76 -14.98 -22.72
CA ALA A 53 -24.66 -15.09 -21.74
C ALA A 53 -23.44 -14.16 -21.85
N PRO A 54 -23.34 -13.18 -20.92
CA PRO A 54 -22.08 -12.75 -20.32
C PRO A 54 -21.82 -13.46 -18.97
N ALA A 55 -22.36 -14.67 -18.75
CA ALA A 55 -22.03 -15.44 -17.54
C ALA A 55 -20.62 -16.10 -17.61
N LEU A 56 -19.94 -15.98 -18.76
CA LEU A 56 -18.65 -16.64 -19.04
C LEU A 56 -17.44 -15.69 -18.93
N ARG A 57 -17.55 -14.57 -18.21
CA ARG A 57 -16.38 -13.84 -17.69
C ARG A 57 -16.14 -14.08 -16.20
N GLN A 58 -16.91 -14.99 -15.61
CA GLN A 58 -16.57 -15.52 -14.30
C GLN A 58 -15.48 -16.55 -14.49
N ASN A 59 -14.33 -16.25 -13.88
CA ASN A 59 -13.20 -17.12 -13.64
C ASN A 59 -13.68 -18.53 -13.20
N ARG A 60 -13.90 -19.43 -14.17
CA ARG A 60 -14.37 -20.81 -13.96
C ARG A 60 -13.19 -21.78 -13.86
N THR A 61 -12.11 -21.42 -13.16
CA THR A 61 -11.27 -22.44 -12.52
C THR A 61 -11.86 -22.74 -11.15
N ARG A 62 -13.03 -23.40 -11.12
CA ARG A 62 -13.59 -23.93 -9.87
C ARG A 62 -12.97 -25.28 -9.47
N ASP A 63 -12.26 -25.95 -10.40
CA ASP A 63 -11.77 -27.32 -10.15
C ASP A 63 -10.26 -27.54 -10.08
N MET A 64 -9.35 -26.69 -10.61
CA MET A 64 -7.91 -26.97 -10.44
C MET A 64 -7.01 -25.75 -10.61
N GLN A 65 -6.81 -25.01 -9.52
CA GLN A 65 -5.54 -24.33 -9.23
C GLN A 65 -5.21 -24.50 -7.75
N LEU A 66 -5.32 -25.73 -7.23
CA LEU A 66 -5.04 -26.02 -5.83
C LEU A 66 -3.56 -25.82 -5.48
N ILE A 67 -2.65 -26.10 -6.42
CA ILE A 67 -1.19 -26.07 -6.21
C ILE A 67 -0.68 -24.62 -6.08
N PRO A 68 -1.02 -23.66 -6.96
CA PRO A 68 -0.58 -22.27 -6.80
C PRO A 68 -1.15 -21.60 -5.56
N GLU A 69 -2.41 -21.86 -5.21
CA GLU A 69 -3.05 -21.25 -4.05
C GLU A 69 -2.51 -21.82 -2.74
N ALA A 70 -2.36 -23.14 -2.63
CA ALA A 70 -1.80 -23.76 -1.43
C ALA A 70 -0.36 -23.28 -1.19
N LEU A 71 0.44 -23.15 -2.25
CA LEU A 71 1.81 -22.61 -2.17
C LEU A 71 1.78 -21.13 -1.74
N ALA A 72 0.91 -20.31 -2.32
CA ALA A 72 0.78 -18.91 -1.93
C ALA A 72 0.36 -18.75 -0.46
N ARG A 73 -0.60 -19.57 0.02
CA ARG A 73 -1.01 -19.58 1.43
C ARG A 73 0.13 -20.03 2.34
N ALA A 74 0.87 -21.07 1.97
CA ALA A 74 2.04 -21.53 2.73
C ALA A 74 3.12 -20.43 2.82
N HIS A 75 3.41 -19.76 1.71
CA HIS A 75 4.37 -18.66 1.67
C HIS A 75 3.93 -17.48 2.56
N MET A 76 2.65 -17.10 2.53
CA MET A 76 2.14 -16.05 3.40
C MET A 76 2.18 -16.45 4.88
N HIS A 77 1.90 -17.72 5.21
CA HIS A 77 2.05 -18.22 6.58
C HIS A 77 3.52 -18.18 7.04
N GLU A 78 4.47 -18.51 6.16
CA GLU A 78 5.89 -18.41 6.47
C GLU A 78 6.30 -16.96 6.75
N ARG A 79 5.89 -16.01 5.90
CA ARG A 79 6.14 -14.58 6.11
C ARG A 79 5.49 -14.05 7.40
N GLN A 80 4.31 -14.53 7.74
CA GLN A 80 3.66 -14.19 9.01
C GLN A 80 4.47 -14.70 10.21
N ARG A 81 4.93 -15.95 10.18
CA ARG A 81 5.76 -16.52 11.25
C ARG A 81 7.09 -15.79 11.42
N GLU A 82 7.75 -15.44 10.33
CA GLU A 82 8.99 -14.65 10.35
C GLU A 82 8.77 -13.30 11.02
N ALA A 83 7.72 -12.56 10.60
CA ALA A 83 7.37 -11.28 11.22
C ALA A 83 7.00 -11.41 12.71
N GLU A 84 6.35 -12.50 13.11
CA GLU A 84 6.06 -12.79 14.52
C GLU A 84 7.34 -13.05 15.34
N ALA A 85 8.29 -13.80 14.79
CA ALA A 85 9.58 -14.06 15.43
C ALA A 85 10.38 -12.77 15.65
N GLU A 86 10.42 -11.89 14.64
CA GLU A 86 11.06 -10.57 14.75
C GLU A 86 10.40 -9.72 15.84
N ARG A 87 9.06 -9.66 15.87
CA ARG A 87 8.31 -8.93 16.89
C ARG A 87 8.61 -9.46 18.29
N GLN A 88 8.72 -10.77 18.47
CA GLN A 88 9.07 -11.39 19.74
C GLN A 88 10.50 -11.01 20.16
N ALA A 89 11.47 -11.08 19.25
CA ALA A 89 12.85 -10.70 19.52
C ALA A 89 12.96 -9.23 19.98
N VAL A 90 12.29 -8.30 19.29
CA VAL A 90 12.24 -6.88 19.66
C VAL A 90 11.65 -6.68 21.06
N ARG A 91 10.55 -7.38 21.38
CA ARG A 91 9.92 -7.33 22.71
C ARG A 91 10.86 -7.82 23.81
N LEU A 92 11.58 -8.91 23.58
CA LEU A 92 12.56 -9.45 24.54
C LEU A 92 13.72 -8.48 24.79
N ILE A 93 14.26 -7.88 23.73
CA ILE A 93 15.32 -6.87 23.85
C ILE A 93 14.83 -5.66 24.66
N ALA A 94 13.61 -5.17 24.39
CA ALA A 94 13.00 -4.08 25.13
C ALA A 94 12.83 -4.43 26.62
N ALA A 95 12.30 -5.62 26.93
CA ALA A 95 12.14 -6.12 28.29
C ALA A 95 13.48 -6.18 29.03
N ARG A 96 14.53 -6.71 28.39
CA ARG A 96 15.87 -6.80 28.99
C ARG A 96 16.49 -5.42 29.25
N ARG A 97 16.24 -4.45 28.37
CA ARG A 97 16.65 -3.05 28.57
C ARG A 97 15.94 -2.42 29.76
N MET A 98 14.64 -2.69 29.92
CA MET A 98 13.86 -2.22 31.08
C MET A 98 14.36 -2.86 32.38
N GLN A 99 14.66 -4.15 32.38
CA GLN A 99 15.22 -4.86 33.52
C GLN A 99 16.54 -4.21 33.99
N ARG A 100 17.49 -3.99 33.08
CA ARG A 100 18.77 -3.33 33.42
C ARG A 100 18.57 -1.91 33.97
N ARG A 101 17.57 -1.18 33.49
CA ARG A 101 17.23 0.14 34.04
C ARG A 101 16.68 0.03 35.46
N ALA A 102 15.78 -0.91 35.71
CA ALA A 102 15.24 -1.17 37.04
C ALA A 102 16.34 -1.57 38.04
N GLU A 103 17.27 -2.45 37.65
CA GLU A 103 18.42 -2.84 38.45
C GLU A 103 19.32 -1.66 38.82
N ARG A 104 19.59 -0.76 37.86
CA ARG A 104 20.39 0.45 38.12
C ARG A 104 19.68 1.39 39.09
N VAL A 105 18.37 1.59 38.92
CA VAL A 105 17.57 2.45 39.80
C VAL A 105 17.52 1.85 41.21
N SER A 106 17.30 0.55 41.34
CA SER A 106 17.24 -0.12 42.64
C SER A 106 18.59 -0.05 43.37
N LEU A 107 19.71 -0.22 42.66
CA LEU A 107 21.05 -0.07 43.26
C LEU A 107 21.29 1.38 43.72
N ARG A 108 20.88 2.37 42.94
CA ARG A 108 20.97 3.79 43.33
C ARG A 108 20.14 4.08 44.57
N ALA A 109 18.90 3.58 44.63
CA ALA A 109 18.03 3.74 45.78
C ALA A 109 18.66 3.10 47.04
N ARG A 110 19.16 1.87 46.93
CA ARG A 110 19.86 1.19 48.03
C ARG A 110 21.08 1.97 48.52
N ARG A 111 21.88 2.53 47.60
CA ARG A 111 23.04 3.37 47.95
C ARG A 111 22.61 4.65 48.65
N ALA A 112 21.58 5.34 48.16
CA ALA A 112 21.06 6.54 48.79
C ALA A 112 20.56 6.26 50.22
N LEU A 113 19.84 5.15 50.41
CA LEU A 113 19.40 4.72 51.74
C LEU A 113 20.59 4.41 52.66
N ALA A 114 21.60 3.68 52.18
CA ALA A 114 22.79 3.38 52.98
C ALA A 114 23.54 4.66 53.39
N MET A 115 23.70 5.62 52.48
CA MET A 115 24.29 6.92 52.79
C MET A 115 23.45 7.72 53.79
N ALA A 116 22.12 7.65 53.70
CA ALA A 116 21.23 8.31 54.65
C ALA A 116 21.26 7.68 56.06
N VAL A 117 21.61 6.40 56.17
CA VAL A 117 21.78 5.71 57.46
C VAL A 117 23.17 5.95 58.07
N MET A 118 24.20 6.15 57.24
CA MET A 118 25.58 6.37 57.68
C MET A 118 25.91 7.84 58.02
N ASN A 119 24.94 8.74 57.90
CA ASN A 119 24.99 10.14 58.33
C ASN A 119 24.20 10.32 59.62
#